data_AF-A0A2S7ES27-F1
#
_entry.id   AF-A0A2S7ES27-F1
#
_cell.length_a   1.000
_cell.length_b   1.000
_cell.length_c   1.000
_cell.angle_alpha   90.00
_cell.angle_beta   90.00
_cell.angle_gamma   90.00
#
_symmetry.space_group_name_H-M   'P 1'
#
loop_
_entity.id
_entity.type
_entity.pdbx_description
1 polymer ?
#
loop_
_entity_poly.entity_id
_entity_poly.type
_entity_poly.pdbx_seq_one_letter_code
_entity_poly.pdbx_strand_id
1 'polypeptide(L)' 'MKKPRLETVVEHYRVTRKDNFAASQRLEGIKTPDTAANNQSPLPSKDALRKKYMALSRPG' A
#
# COMPACT_ATOMS: atom_id res chain seq x y z
N MET A 1 -4.29 -28.36 -20.89
CA MET A 1 -3.63 -27.04 -20.80
C MET A 1 -2.48 -27.12 -19.79
N LYS A 2 -1.29 -26.62 -20.11
CA LYS A 2 -0.18 -26.56 -19.15
C LYS A 2 -0.44 -25.43 -18.15
N LYS A 3 -0.31 -25.71 -16.85
CA LYS A 3 -0.44 -24.68 -15.81
C LYS A 3 0.77 -23.73 -15.89
N PRO A 4 0.57 -22.41 -15.76
CA PRO A 4 1.68 -21.47 -15.68
C PRO A 4 2.54 -21.76 -14.46
N ARG A 5 3.84 -21.47 -14.55
CA ARG A 5 4.76 -21.58 -13.41
C ARG A 5 4.42 -20.52 -12.37
N LEU A 6 4.70 -20.84 -11.10
CA LEU A 6 4.35 -19.96 -9.97
C LEU A 6 5.01 -18.59 -10.10
N GLU A 7 6.26 -18.52 -10.55
CA GLU A 7 6.99 -17.25 -10.68
C GLU A 7 6.30 -16.32 -11.67
N THR A 8 5.79 -16.86 -12.78
CA THR A 8 5.05 -16.11 -13.79
C THR A 8 3.74 -15.54 -13.23
N VAL A 9 3.03 -16.31 -12.40
CA VAL A 9 1.79 -15.87 -11.76
C VAL A 9 2.07 -14.77 -10.74
N VAL A 10 3.12 -14.92 -9.92
CA VAL A 10 3.53 -13.92 -8.93
C VAL A 10 3.93 -12.62 -9.60
N GLU A 11 4.68 -12.67 -10.69
CA GLU A 11 5.09 -11.47 -11.42
C GLU A 11 3.89 -10.75 -12.05
N HIS A 12 3.01 -11.50 -12.70
CA HIS A 12 1.76 -10.95 -13.24
C HIS A 12 0.91 -10.26 -12.16
N TYR A 13 0.78 -10.89 -10.98
CA TYR A 13 0.07 -10.30 -9.85
C TYR A 13 0.71 -8.98 -9.37
N ARG A 14 2.03 -8.93 -9.25
CA ARG A 14 2.74 -7.72 -8.79
C ARG A 14 2.49 -6.53 -9.71
N VAL A 15 2.44 -6.77 -11.02
CA VAL A 15 2.18 -5.76 -12.04
C VAL A 15 0.73 -5.28 -11.99
N THR A 16 -0.24 -6.19 -11.87
CA THR A 16 -1.67 -5.88 -12.08
C THR A 16 -2.47 -5.57 -10.81
N ARG A 17 -1.97 -5.94 -9.62
CA ARG A 17 -2.75 -5.84 -8.36
C ARG A 17 -3.30 -4.46 -8.04
N LYS A 18 -2.58 -3.38 -8.41
CA LYS A 18 -3.00 -2.00 -8.12
C LYS A 18 -4.15 -1.57 -9.01
N ASP A 19 -4.06 -1.87 -10.30
CA ASP A 19 -5.09 -1.53 -11.27
C ASP A 19 -6.37 -2.32 -11.00
N ASN A 20 -6.23 -3.60 -10.64
CA ASN A 20 -7.35 -4.44 -10.21
C ASN A 20 -8.00 -3.90 -8.94
N PHE A 21 -7.21 -3.47 -7.95
CA PHE A 21 -7.74 -2.85 -6.74
C PHE A 21 -8.52 -1.57 -7.04
N ALA A 22 -7.96 -0.67 -7.87
CA ALA A 22 -8.64 0.55 -8.29
C ALA A 22 -9.93 0.23 -9.06
N ALA A 23 -9.92 -0.79 -9.93
CA ALA A 23 -11.12 -1.25 -10.63
C ALA A 23 -12.19 -1.75 -9.66
N SER A 24 -11.83 -2.56 -8.66
CA SER A 24 -12.77 -3.03 -7.64
C SER A 24 -13.42 -1.88 -6.88
N GLN A 25 -12.64 -0.87 -6.50
CA GLN A 25 -13.17 0.32 -5.82
C GLN A 25 -14.15 1.11 -6.70
N ARG A 26 -13.89 1.22 -8.01
CA ARG A 26 -14.84 1.86 -8.95
C ARG A 26 -16.16 1.11 -9.03
N LEU A 27 -16.14 -0.23 -8.97
CA LEU A 27 -17.37 -1.04 -8.96
C LEU A 27 -18.21 -0.80 -7.70
N GLU A 28 -17.57 -0.43 -6.60
CA GLU A 28 -18.23 -0.04 -5.35
C GLU A 28 -18.69 1.42 -5.34
N GLY A 29 -18.50 2.16 -6.44
CA GLY A 29 -18.85 3.59 -6.55
C GLY A 29 -17.86 4.52 -5.84
N ILE A 30 -16.73 3.99 -5.37
CA ILE A 30 -15.69 4.78 -4.71
C ILE A 30 -14.86 5.47 -5.79
N LYS A 31 -14.87 6.81 -5.79
CA LYS A 31 -13.97 7.61 -6.63
C LYS A 31 -12.56 7.55 -6.06
N THR A 32 -11.82 6.51 -6.40
CA THR A 32 -10.39 6.47 -6.10
C THR A 32 -9.69 7.56 -6.90
N PRO A 33 -8.98 8.52 -6.27
CA PRO A 33 -8.01 9.33 -7.00
C PRO A 33 -6.99 8.39 -7.64
N ASP A 34 -6.54 8.73 -8.86
CA ASP A 34 -5.57 7.95 -9.63
C ASP A 34 -4.48 7.43 -8.70
N THR A 35 -4.39 6.09 -8.63
CA THR A 35 -3.52 5.27 -7.78
C THR A 35 -2.41 6.12 -7.18
N ALA A 36 -2.66 6.67 -5.97
CA ALA A 36 -1.78 7.64 -5.34
C ALA A 36 -0.34 7.16 -5.54
N ALA A 37 0.41 7.91 -6.36
CA ALA A 37 1.77 7.56 -6.75
C ALA A 37 2.47 7.17 -5.47
N ASN A 38 2.84 5.89 -5.41
CA ASN A 38 3.34 5.17 -4.25
C ASN A 38 3.95 6.12 -3.23
N ASN A 39 3.13 6.62 -2.29
CA ASN A 39 3.68 7.23 -1.09
C ASN A 39 4.21 6.05 -0.28
N GLN A 40 5.33 5.50 -0.74
CA GLN A 40 6.39 5.01 0.12
C GLN A 40 6.83 6.21 0.94
N SER A 41 5.96 6.71 1.82
CA SER A 41 6.48 7.34 3.02
C SER A 41 7.28 6.22 3.67
N PRO A 42 8.62 6.33 3.76
CA PRO A 42 9.39 5.33 4.46
C PRO A 42 8.78 5.16 5.84
N LEU A 43 8.76 3.92 6.34
CA LEU A 43 8.31 3.67 7.71
C LEU A 43 9.05 4.65 8.62
N PRO A 44 8.34 5.31 9.56
CA PRO A 44 8.98 6.28 10.45
C PRO A 44 10.14 5.60 11.18
N SER A 45 11.28 6.28 11.24
CA SER A 45 12.44 5.77 11.95
C SER A 45 12.14 5.57 13.44
N LYS A 46 12.95 4.74 14.11
CA LYS A 46 12.84 4.52 15.56
C LYS A 46 12.87 5.85 16.33
N ASP A 47 13.68 6.80 15.89
CA ASP A 47 13.79 8.13 16.51
C ASP A 47 12.55 9.00 16.25
N ALA A 48 11.97 8.92 15.04
CA ALA A 48 10.72 9.59 14.73
C ALA A 48 9.56 9.08 15.59
N LEU A 49 9.50 7.77 15.82
CA LEU A 49 8.52 7.16 16.72
C LEU A 49 8.75 7.58 18.18
N ARG A 50 10.01 7.55 18.66
CA ARG A 50 10.34 7.95 20.03
C ARG A 50 9.96 9.41 20.31
N LYS A 51 10.23 10.32 19.38
CA LYS A 51 9.87 11.75 19.50
C LYS A 51 8.34 11.92 19.59
N LYS A 52 7.57 11.22 18.76
CA LYS A 52 6.10 11.29 18.75
C LYS A 52 5.52 10.86 20.09
N TYR A 53 5.96 9.72 20.63
CA TYR A 53 5.37 9.17 21.86
C TYR A 53 5.90 9.81 23.15
N MET A 54 7.14 10.33 23.17
CA MET A 54 7.65 11.09 24.32
C MET A 54 7.01 12.49 24.44
N ALA A 55 6.55 13.08 23.33
CA ALA A 55 5.81 14.34 23.35
C ALA A 55 4.41 14.17 23.96
N LEU A 56 3.81 12.98 23.81
CA LEU A 56 2.49 12.64 24.36
C LEU A 56 2.54 12.28 25.86
N SER A 57 3.72 11.98 26.40
CA SER A 57 3.90 11.57 27.80
C SER A 57 4.36 12.70 28.73
N ARG A 58 4.39 13.95 28.27
CA ARG A 58 4.58 15.10 29.17
C ARG A 58 3.23 15.49 29.78
N PRO A 59 3.00 15.25 31.08
CA PRO A 59 1.89 15.91 31.76
C PRO A 59 2.16 17.44 31.72
N GLY A 60 1.17 18.19 31.25
CA GLY A 60 1.11 19.63 31.46
C GLY A 60 0.83 19.97 32.92
#